data_AF-A0AAQ3PA75-F1
#
_entry.id   AF-A0AAQ3PA75-F1
#
_cell.length_a   1.000
_cell.length_b   1.000
_cell.length_c   1.000
_cell.angle_alpha   90.00
_cell.angle_beta   90.00
_cell.angle_gamma   90.00
#
_symmetry.space_group_name_H-M   'P 1'
#
loop_
_entity.id
_entity.type
_entity.pdbx_description
1 polymer ?
#
loop_
_entity_poly.entity_id
_entity_poly.type
_entity_poly.pdbx_seq_one_letter_code
_entity_poly.pdbx_strand_id
1 'polypeptide(L)'
;MNGLISGFLGKYVLISVSFSQKERMKYQKDYNKESIKKLEEKVMENKKKYEEFCMTSTAEMAIVPVEEVVILKNLLQKETLIRNATEGELNRLKSQMKELKDLEASRESHILKLRKMLEDEARQKENLKREIARLQSQLLQLGFNVGKKTQKIRRVGSEKVAGGLDYTPSFLVKHQQQASGNGEEASAAKLFEQGSGLQKILSLLGAEDDDVQIHAVKIIANLACEERNQKKIVEAGVLTPLLSLLKNSKDENTHRVAVSAIANLAMNETNQNLIAAQGGINLLSMVAANAEDPQTLRMVAGAFANLFGNDKLQIKIRDEGGLKALLGMVRCRHPDVHTQVARAIANFAKCESKASTQGTKVERSLLIVDDLLPWIVQNANNEVSLVRRHIEIALCHLAKFEANAIDMISGGAMGELVRVSRDSSREDIRILARETLISNPAFHAQIRHSGLNMVE
;
A
#
# COMPACT_ATOMS: atom_id res chain seq x y z
N MET A 1 3.96 4.10 -23.81
CA MET A 1 2.81 5.00 -23.59
C MET A 1 2.55 5.30 -22.10
N ASN A 2 2.73 4.35 -21.18
CA ASN A 2 2.39 4.56 -19.76
C ASN A 2 3.24 5.63 -19.02
N GLY A 3 4.49 5.89 -19.43
CA GLY A 3 5.31 6.96 -18.85
C GLY A 3 4.91 8.38 -19.30
N LEU A 4 4.39 8.53 -20.52
CA LEU A 4 3.84 9.79 -21.04
C LEU A 4 2.49 10.12 -20.39
N ILE A 5 1.67 9.09 -20.14
CA ILE A 5 0.34 9.21 -19.51
C ILE A 5 0.48 9.53 -18.01
N SER A 6 1.45 8.95 -17.29
CA SER A 6 1.76 9.27 -15.89
C SER A 6 2.30 10.70 -15.72
N GLY A 7 3.17 11.16 -16.63
CA GLY A 7 3.64 12.56 -16.65
C GLY A 7 2.53 13.56 -17.00
N PHE A 8 1.60 13.19 -17.91
CA PHE A 8 0.44 14.00 -18.24
C PHE A 8 -0.58 14.05 -17.11
N LEU A 9 -0.88 12.93 -16.44
CA LEU A 9 -1.77 12.84 -15.28
C LEU A 9 -1.22 13.60 -14.06
N GLY A 10 0.09 13.50 -13.80
CA GLY A 10 0.73 14.29 -12.73
C GLY A 10 0.65 15.79 -12.98
N LYS A 11 0.89 16.24 -14.21
CA LYS A 11 0.68 17.64 -14.61
C LYS A 11 -0.79 18.04 -14.59
N TYR A 12 -1.71 17.18 -15.04
CA TYR A 12 -3.16 17.45 -15.00
C TYR A 12 -3.69 17.57 -13.56
N VAL A 13 -3.23 16.72 -12.64
CA VAL A 13 -3.63 16.78 -11.23
C VAL A 13 -3.08 18.04 -10.56
N LEU A 14 -1.79 18.38 -10.76
CA LEU A 14 -1.21 19.63 -10.25
C LEU A 14 -1.86 20.89 -10.84
N ILE A 15 -2.18 20.89 -12.14
CA ILE A 15 -2.92 21.97 -12.80
C ILE A 15 -4.34 22.05 -12.26
N SER A 16 -5.03 20.92 -12.05
CA SER A 16 -6.41 20.88 -11.52
C SER A 16 -6.49 21.33 -10.05
N VAL A 17 -5.51 20.97 -9.21
CA VAL A 17 -5.41 21.41 -7.82
C VAL A 17 -5.08 22.91 -7.76
N SER A 18 -4.14 23.37 -8.59
CA SER A 18 -3.79 24.79 -8.67
C SER A 18 -4.94 25.65 -9.22
N PHE A 19 -5.68 25.13 -10.20
CA PHE A 19 -6.86 25.77 -10.78
C PHE A 19 -8.02 25.81 -9.77
N SER A 20 -8.29 24.70 -9.08
CA SER A 20 -9.31 24.62 -8.03
C SER A 20 -8.99 25.55 -6.83
N GLN A 21 -7.72 25.68 -6.45
CA GLN A 21 -7.32 26.65 -5.42
C GLN A 21 -7.47 28.11 -5.89
N LYS A 22 -7.14 28.42 -7.15
CA LYS A 22 -7.39 29.75 -7.73
C LYS A 22 -8.88 30.08 -7.80
N GLU A 23 -9.72 29.11 -8.17
CA GLU A 23 -11.18 29.29 -8.17
C GLU A 23 -11.73 29.50 -6.76
N ARG A 24 -11.30 28.70 -5.77
CA ARG A 24 -11.68 28.93 -4.36
C ARG A 24 -11.27 30.31 -3.86
N MET A 25 -10.05 30.76 -4.18
CA MET A 25 -9.59 32.11 -3.84
C MET A 25 -10.41 33.20 -4.54
N LYS A 26 -10.82 32.98 -5.80
CA LYS A 26 -11.69 33.89 -6.53
C LYS A 26 -13.09 33.96 -5.91
N TYR A 27 -13.71 32.82 -5.61
CA TYR A 27 -14.99 32.74 -4.90
C TYR A 27 -14.94 33.43 -3.54
N GLN A 28 -13.89 33.22 -2.75
CA GLN A 28 -13.73 33.88 -1.46
C GLN A 28 -13.58 35.40 -1.62
N LYS A 29 -12.84 35.85 -2.64
CA LYS A 29 -12.65 37.27 -2.94
C LYS A 29 -13.94 37.93 -3.41
N ASP A 30 -14.72 37.24 -4.25
CA ASP A 30 -16.00 37.71 -4.76
C ASP A 30 -17.06 37.76 -3.64
N TYR A 31 -17.10 36.76 -2.76
CA TYR A 31 -17.95 36.75 -1.56
C TYR A 31 -17.62 37.91 -0.60
N ASN A 32 -16.33 38.15 -0.35
CA ASN A 32 -15.89 39.27 0.50
C ASN A 32 -16.24 40.61 -0.16
N LYS A 33 -16.11 40.74 -1.49
CA LYS A 33 -16.46 41.95 -2.23
C LYS A 33 -17.96 42.26 -2.17
N GLU A 34 -18.81 41.25 -2.34
CA GLU A 34 -20.28 41.37 -2.23
C GLU A 34 -20.70 41.77 -0.81
N SER A 35 -20.06 41.18 0.20
CA SER A 35 -20.32 41.48 1.60
C SER A 35 -19.90 42.89 2.00
N ILE A 36 -18.75 43.37 1.49
CA ILE A 36 -18.28 44.75 1.67
C ILE A 36 -19.25 45.72 0.99
N LYS A 37 -19.68 45.45 -0.24
CA LYS A 37 -20.63 46.30 -0.97
C LYS A 37 -21.96 46.46 -0.21
N LYS A 38 -22.50 45.37 0.36
CA LYS A 38 -23.72 45.43 1.20
C LYS A 38 -23.54 46.25 2.48
N LEU A 39 -22.33 46.23 3.05
CA LEU A 39 -22.00 47.07 4.21
C LEU A 39 -21.88 48.54 3.81
N GLU A 40 -21.24 48.84 2.67
CA GLU A 40 -21.12 50.20 2.13
C GLU A 40 -22.50 50.80 1.78
N GLU A 41 -23.39 50.01 1.18
CA GLU A 41 -24.79 50.40 0.90
C GLU A 41 -25.56 50.74 2.19
N LYS A 42 -25.43 49.91 3.24
CA LYS A 42 -26.05 50.20 4.55
C LYS A 42 -25.47 51.44 5.22
N VAL A 43 -24.16 51.69 5.07
CA VAL A 43 -23.51 52.90 5.59
C VAL A 43 -24.04 54.14 4.87
N MET A 44 -24.19 54.07 3.54
CA MET A 44 -24.77 55.15 2.73
C MET A 44 -26.24 55.41 3.10
N GLU A 45 -27.04 54.35 3.30
CA GLU A 45 -28.43 54.47 3.72
C GLU A 45 -28.56 55.12 5.11
N ASN A 46 -27.73 54.71 6.07
CA ASN A 46 -27.69 55.32 7.40
C ASN A 46 -27.22 56.78 7.35
N LYS A 47 -26.24 57.09 6.50
CA LYS A 47 -25.78 58.47 6.30
C LYS A 47 -26.89 59.34 5.71
N LYS A 48 -27.63 58.84 4.73
CA LYS A 48 -28.77 59.56 4.13
C LYS A 48 -29.91 59.76 5.13
N LYS A 49 -30.23 58.76 5.95
CA LYS A 49 -31.20 58.90 7.07
C LYS A 49 -30.76 59.96 8.07
N TYR A 50 -29.45 60.05 8.37
CA TYR A 50 -28.89 61.09 9.23
C TYR A 50 -28.96 62.49 8.60
N GLU A 51 -28.70 62.60 7.29
CA GLU A 51 -28.80 63.86 6.55
C GLU A 51 -30.26 64.34 6.38
N GLU A 52 -31.21 63.44 6.11
CA GLU A 52 -32.66 63.75 6.06
C GLU A 52 -33.20 64.15 7.44
N PHE A 53 -32.68 63.55 8.51
CA PHE A 53 -32.99 63.92 9.90
C PHE A 53 -32.48 65.34 10.25
N CYS A 54 -31.27 65.70 9.80
CA CYS A 54 -30.71 67.04 10.00
C CYS A 54 -31.48 68.15 9.26
N MET A 55 -32.17 67.83 8.16
CA MET A 55 -32.93 68.82 7.38
C MET A 55 -34.39 69.00 7.87
N THR A 56 -34.88 68.14 8.77
CA THR A 56 -36.29 68.12 9.19
C THR A 56 -36.54 68.49 10.66
N SER A 57 -35.50 68.63 11.48
CA SER A 57 -35.68 68.93 12.92
C SER A 57 -35.33 70.38 13.25
N THR A 58 -36.36 71.18 13.47
CA THR A 58 -36.26 72.34 14.37
C THR A 58 -36.30 71.81 15.80
N ALA A 59 -35.21 72.04 16.53
CA ALA A 59 -35.13 71.94 17.99
C ALA A 59 -35.65 70.66 18.63
N GLU A 60 -34.90 69.56 18.50
CA GLU A 60 -34.72 68.59 19.59
C GLU A 60 -33.44 67.77 19.33
N MET A 61 -32.44 67.92 20.20
CA MET A 61 -31.19 67.17 20.14
C MET A 61 -31.48 65.68 20.35
N ALA A 62 -31.43 64.88 19.29
CA ALA A 62 -31.44 63.43 19.42
C ALA A 62 -30.12 62.95 20.03
N ILE A 63 -30.19 62.58 21.31
CA ILE A 63 -29.15 61.82 22.00
C ILE A 63 -29.15 60.42 21.36
N VAL A 64 -28.12 60.08 20.58
CA VAL A 64 -27.85 58.67 20.25
C VAL A 64 -27.65 57.96 21.60
N PRO A 65 -28.38 56.87 21.91
CA PRO A 65 -28.22 56.18 23.18
C PRO A 65 -26.75 55.81 23.34
N VAL A 66 -26.11 56.30 24.41
CA VAL A 66 -24.68 56.05 24.70
C VAL A 66 -24.39 54.54 24.65
N GLU A 67 -25.37 53.70 24.99
CA GLU A 67 -25.31 52.24 24.93
C GLU A 67 -25.13 51.68 23.51
N GLU A 68 -25.80 52.21 22.48
CA GLU A 68 -25.64 51.72 21.09
C GLU A 68 -24.24 52.04 20.55
N VAL A 69 -23.71 53.22 20.87
CA VAL A 69 -22.33 53.61 20.52
C VAL A 69 -21.31 52.71 21.22
N VAL A 70 -21.55 52.36 22.48
CA VAL A 70 -20.69 51.44 23.24
C VAL A 70 -20.72 50.03 22.65
N ILE A 71 -21.89 49.52 22.28
CA ILE A 71 -22.04 48.20 21.64
C ILE A 71 -21.30 48.15 20.30
N LEU A 72 -21.47 49.16 19.45
CA LEU A 72 -20.78 49.26 18.16
C LEU A 72 -19.26 49.38 18.33
N LYS A 73 -18.79 50.11 19.34
CA LYS A 73 -17.36 50.25 19.64
C LYS A 73 -16.74 48.93 20.10
N ASN A 74 -17.46 48.15 20.91
CA ASN A 74 -17.02 46.82 21.35
C ASN A 74 -16.98 45.80 20.20
N LEU A 75 -17.99 45.83 19.32
CA LEU A 75 -18.01 44.99 18.10
C LEU A 75 -16.86 45.34 17.16
N LEU A 76 -16.59 46.63 16.95
CA LEU A 76 -15.47 47.09 16.12
C LEU A 76 -14.11 46.65 16.69
N GLN A 77 -13.93 46.71 18.01
CA GLN A 77 -12.74 46.20 18.68
C GLN A 77 -12.56 44.69 18.49
N LYS A 78 -13.64 43.91 18.68
CA LYS A 78 -13.62 42.46 18.48
C LYS A 78 -13.26 42.09 17.04
N GLU A 79 -13.85 42.77 16.07
CA GLU A 79 -13.58 42.53 14.65
C GLU A 79 -12.14 42.89 14.28
N THR A 80 -11.61 43.99 14.84
CA THR A 80 -10.21 44.40 14.65
C THR A 80 -9.23 43.35 15.19
N LEU A 81 -9.52 42.76 16.35
CA LEU A 81 -8.70 41.69 16.92
C LEU A 81 -8.70 40.43 16.04
N ILE A 82 -9.86 40.03 15.54
CA ILE A 82 -9.99 38.87 14.63
C ILE A 82 -9.25 39.15 13.32
N ARG A 83 -9.33 40.37 12.78
CA ARG A 83 -8.60 40.77 11.57
C ARG A 83 -7.09 40.69 11.76
N ASN A 84 -6.58 41.18 12.89
CA ASN A 84 -5.16 41.10 13.18
C ASN A 84 -4.68 39.65 13.37
N ALA A 85 -5.49 38.80 14.01
CA ALA A 85 -5.18 37.37 14.16
C ALA A 85 -5.16 36.63 12.81
N THR A 86 -6.14 36.90 11.94
CA THR A 86 -6.21 36.29 10.60
C THR A 86 -5.09 36.79 9.68
N GLU A 87 -4.69 38.05 9.80
CA GLU A 87 -3.53 38.60 9.07
C GLU A 87 -2.20 37.96 9.54
N GLY A 88 -2.06 37.71 10.84
CA GLY A 88 -0.93 36.94 11.39
C GLY A 88 -0.84 35.52 10.82
N GLU A 89 -1.97 34.80 10.78
CA GLU A 89 -2.05 33.47 10.19
C GLU A 89 -1.77 33.47 8.68
N LEU A 90 -2.28 34.47 7.95
CA LEU A 90 -2.01 34.62 6.52
C LEU A 90 -0.52 34.83 6.25
N ASN A 91 0.15 35.67 7.06
CA ASN A 91 1.59 35.90 6.95
C ASN A 91 2.40 34.64 7.27
N ARG A 92 1.98 33.87 8.28
CA ARG A 92 2.58 32.56 8.62
C ARG A 92 2.49 31.57 7.47
N LEU A 93 1.28 31.39 6.90
CA LEU A 93 1.06 30.50 5.76
C LEU A 93 1.84 30.95 4.52
N LYS A 94 1.96 32.27 4.30
CA LYS A 94 2.75 32.84 3.20
C LYS A 94 4.25 32.54 3.36
N SER A 95 4.78 32.55 4.59
CA SER A 95 6.16 32.14 4.88
C SER A 95 6.37 30.66 4.59
N GLN A 96 5.47 29.79 5.08
CA GLN A 96 5.54 28.35 4.82
C GLN A 96 5.45 28.01 3.32
N MET A 97 4.61 28.72 2.56
CA MET A 97 4.55 28.56 1.11
C MET A 97 5.84 28.96 0.40
N LYS A 98 6.59 29.93 0.93
CA LYS A 98 7.89 30.31 0.37
C LYS A 98 8.91 29.19 0.60
N GLU A 99 9.00 28.67 1.82
CA GLU A 99 9.89 27.55 2.17
C GLU A 99 9.60 26.29 1.34
N LEU A 100 8.33 25.96 1.14
CA LEU A 100 7.94 24.82 0.30
C LEU A 100 8.35 24.99 -1.17
N LYS A 101 8.27 26.21 -1.72
CA LYS A 101 8.73 26.51 -3.08
C LYS A 101 10.24 26.36 -3.21
N ASP A 102 10.99 26.82 -2.22
CA ASP A 102 12.45 26.70 -2.21
C ASP A 102 12.87 25.21 -2.11
N LEU A 103 12.14 24.42 -1.30
CA LEU A 103 12.34 22.97 -1.20
C LEU A 103 11.99 22.24 -2.51
N GLU A 104 10.89 22.64 -3.17
CA GLU A 104 10.47 22.09 -4.46
C GLU A 104 11.52 22.34 -5.54
N ALA A 105 12.05 23.57 -5.64
CA ALA A 105 13.14 23.90 -6.57
C ALA A 105 14.42 23.09 -6.30
N SER A 106 14.78 22.88 -5.02
CA SER A 106 15.91 22.02 -4.63
C SER A 106 15.68 20.55 -5.02
N ARG A 107 14.46 20.05 -4.86
CA ARG A 107 14.08 18.69 -5.27
C ARG A 107 14.10 18.52 -6.78
N GLU A 108 13.62 19.49 -7.54
CA GLU A 108 13.68 19.48 -9.01
C GLU A 108 15.14 19.45 -9.50
N SER A 109 16.03 20.22 -8.87
CA SER A 109 17.47 20.17 -9.14
C SER A 109 18.07 18.77 -8.89
N HIS A 110 17.71 18.13 -7.78
CA HIS A 110 18.15 16.76 -7.47
C HIS A 110 17.62 15.74 -8.48
N ILE A 111 16.34 15.84 -8.86
CA ILE A 111 15.74 14.96 -9.87
C ILE A 111 16.47 15.12 -11.21
N LEU A 112 16.82 16.35 -11.59
CA LEU A 112 17.57 16.61 -12.82
C LEU A 112 18.96 15.97 -12.78
N LYS A 113 19.68 16.07 -11.65
CA LYS A 113 20.97 15.40 -11.44
C LYS A 113 20.84 13.88 -11.54
N LEU A 114 19.85 13.29 -10.87
CA LEU A 114 19.59 11.85 -10.92
C LEU A 114 19.28 11.36 -12.34
N ARG A 115 18.49 12.11 -13.11
CA ARG A 115 18.20 11.81 -14.53
C ARG A 115 19.48 11.80 -15.36
N LYS A 116 20.34 12.80 -15.17
CA LYS A 116 21.63 12.87 -15.89
C LYS A 116 22.52 11.66 -15.55
N MET A 117 22.64 11.29 -14.28
CA MET A 117 23.41 10.11 -13.87
C MET A 117 22.82 8.82 -14.46
N LEU A 118 21.49 8.69 -14.52
CA LEU A 118 20.83 7.53 -15.12
C LEU A 118 21.11 7.44 -16.63
N GLU A 119 21.14 8.57 -17.33
CA GLU A 119 21.53 8.62 -18.75
C GLU A 119 23.00 8.26 -18.96
N ASP A 120 23.89 8.72 -18.06
CA ASP A 120 25.31 8.35 -18.08
C ASP A 120 25.51 6.84 -17.86
N GLU A 121 24.83 6.26 -16.87
CA GLU A 121 24.81 4.81 -16.62
C GLU A 121 24.26 4.02 -17.81
N ALA A 122 23.18 4.49 -18.44
CA ALA A 122 22.64 3.86 -19.64
C ALA A 122 23.65 3.88 -20.81
N ARG A 123 24.37 5.00 -20.99
CA ARG A 123 25.46 5.10 -21.99
C ARG A 123 26.61 4.14 -21.67
N GLN A 124 27.02 4.03 -20.41
CA GLN A 124 28.07 3.11 -19.98
C GLN A 124 27.65 1.64 -20.20
N LYS A 125 26.40 1.29 -19.85
CA LYS A 125 25.86 -0.04 -20.10
C LYS A 125 25.90 -0.41 -21.59
N GLU A 126 25.59 0.54 -22.48
CA GLU A 126 25.65 0.32 -23.93
C GLU A 126 27.09 0.15 -24.44
N ASN A 127 28.05 0.91 -23.90
CA ASN A 127 29.48 0.72 -24.17
C ASN A 127 29.94 -0.69 -23.75
N LEU A 128 29.58 -1.13 -22.53
CA LEU A 128 29.94 -2.44 -22.01
C LEU A 128 29.30 -3.57 -22.83
N LYS A 129 28.03 -3.42 -23.24
CA LYS A 129 27.38 -4.37 -24.16
C LYS A 129 28.12 -4.51 -25.48
N ARG A 130 28.54 -3.39 -26.09
CA ARG A 130 29.35 -3.41 -27.33
C ARG A 130 30.68 -4.13 -27.12
N GLU A 131 31.32 -3.90 -25.98
CA GLU A 131 32.60 -4.55 -25.66
C GLU A 131 32.43 -6.05 -25.41
N ILE A 132 31.37 -6.46 -24.70
CA ILE A 132 31.02 -7.87 -24.53
C ILE A 132 30.78 -8.53 -25.90
N ALA A 133 30.01 -7.89 -26.79
CA ALA A 133 29.78 -8.42 -28.14
C ALA A 133 31.09 -8.53 -28.96
N ARG A 134 31.99 -7.55 -28.82
CA ARG A 134 33.33 -7.58 -29.45
C ARG A 134 34.16 -8.74 -28.93
N LEU A 135 34.23 -8.92 -27.61
CA LEU A 135 34.96 -10.01 -26.97
C LEU A 135 34.36 -11.38 -27.30
N GLN A 136 33.03 -11.51 -27.35
CA GLN A 136 32.34 -12.72 -27.80
C GLN A 136 32.69 -13.05 -29.26
N SER A 137 32.76 -12.05 -30.14
CA SER A 137 33.19 -12.23 -31.53
C SER A 137 34.66 -12.69 -31.63
N GLN A 138 35.55 -12.11 -30.83
CA GLN A 138 36.95 -12.55 -30.75
C GLN A 138 37.08 -13.98 -30.21
N LEU A 139 36.29 -14.34 -29.20
CA LEU A 139 36.24 -15.69 -28.63
C LEU A 139 35.71 -16.69 -29.66
N LEU A 140 34.70 -16.32 -30.44
CA LEU A 140 34.19 -17.11 -31.57
C LEU A 140 35.27 -17.34 -32.63
N GLN A 141 36.04 -16.31 -33.00
CA GLN A 141 37.14 -16.47 -33.96
C GLN A 141 38.26 -17.36 -33.43
N LEU A 142 38.63 -17.24 -32.15
CA LEU A 142 39.58 -18.13 -31.49
C LEU A 142 39.04 -19.56 -31.41
N GLY A 143 37.76 -19.74 -31.09
CA GLY A 143 37.06 -21.02 -31.10
C GLY A 143 36.99 -21.66 -32.49
N PHE A 144 36.84 -20.87 -33.55
CA PHE A 144 36.94 -21.34 -34.94
C PHE A 144 38.36 -21.78 -35.31
N ASN A 145 39.39 -21.07 -34.83
CA ASN A 145 40.80 -21.44 -35.03
C ASN A 145 41.21 -22.69 -34.25
N VAL A 146 40.72 -22.83 -33.01
CA VAL A 146 40.84 -24.05 -32.22
C VAL A 146 40.06 -25.17 -32.91
N GLY A 147 38.83 -24.92 -33.36
CA GLY A 147 37.96 -25.83 -34.11
C GLY A 147 38.58 -26.35 -35.41
N LYS A 148 39.30 -25.52 -36.16
CA LYS A 148 40.08 -25.98 -37.33
C LYS A 148 41.27 -26.88 -36.95
N LYS A 149 41.91 -26.63 -35.79
CA LYS A 149 42.93 -27.54 -35.22
C LYS A 149 42.30 -28.83 -34.68
N THR A 150 41.11 -28.78 -34.07
CA THR A 150 40.40 -29.97 -33.58
C THR A 150 39.72 -30.77 -34.69
N GLN A 151 39.27 -30.16 -35.80
CA GLN A 151 38.65 -30.88 -36.93
C GLN A 151 39.67 -31.67 -37.75
N LYS A 152 40.97 -31.34 -37.65
CA LYS A 152 42.06 -32.21 -38.12
C LYS A 152 42.30 -33.42 -37.21
N ILE A 153 41.80 -33.38 -35.97
CA ILE A 153 41.95 -34.43 -34.95
C ILE A 153 40.64 -35.23 -34.77
N ARG A 154 39.49 -34.69 -35.18
CA ARG A 154 38.14 -35.21 -34.90
C ARG A 154 37.46 -35.80 -36.15
N ARG A 155 38.17 -36.72 -36.84
CA ARG A 155 37.58 -37.72 -37.75
C ARG A 155 36.94 -38.89 -36.99
N VAL A 156 36.80 -38.79 -35.67
CA VAL A 156 36.27 -39.82 -34.78
C VAL A 156 35.33 -39.15 -33.78
N GLY A 157 34.09 -39.63 -33.71
CA GLY A 157 33.19 -39.40 -32.58
C GLY A 157 32.16 -38.27 -32.74
N SER A 158 30.94 -38.69 -33.04
CA SER A 158 29.71 -37.91 -33.22
C SER A 158 29.23 -37.19 -31.94
N GLU A 159 28.39 -36.20 -32.21
CA GLU A 159 27.27 -35.67 -31.41
C GLU A 159 27.38 -34.41 -30.53
N LYS A 160 26.32 -33.60 -30.69
CA LYS A 160 26.15 -32.16 -30.48
C LYS A 160 25.52 -31.86 -29.11
N VAL A 161 25.89 -30.73 -28.49
CA VAL A 161 24.95 -29.87 -27.73
C VAL A 161 25.41 -28.40 -27.85
N ALA A 162 24.48 -27.48 -28.06
CA ALA A 162 24.70 -26.04 -28.29
C ALA A 162 23.74 -25.16 -27.44
N GLY A 163 24.24 -23.99 -27.00
CA GLY A 163 23.53 -22.75 -26.58
C GLY A 163 23.10 -22.69 -25.09
N GLY A 164 23.39 -21.66 -24.26
CA GLY A 164 23.64 -20.21 -24.46
C GLY A 164 22.32 -19.46 -24.68
N LEU A 165 21.86 -18.41 -23.95
CA LEU A 165 22.47 -17.20 -23.34
C LEU A 165 21.45 -16.47 -22.39
N ASP A 166 21.95 -15.58 -21.49
CA ASP A 166 21.56 -14.18 -21.09
C ASP A 166 20.07 -13.71 -21.00
N TYR A 167 19.55 -12.69 -20.25
CA TYR A 167 19.86 -11.90 -19.03
C TYR A 167 18.60 -11.03 -18.65
N THR A 168 18.33 -10.82 -17.34
CA THR A 168 17.63 -9.65 -16.68
C THR A 168 16.09 -9.44 -16.66
N PRO A 169 15.54 -8.76 -15.60
CA PRO A 169 14.25 -9.08 -14.98
C PRO A 169 13.12 -8.05 -15.19
N SER A 170 11.86 -8.52 -15.13
CA SER A 170 10.64 -7.69 -15.11
C SER A 170 9.75 -8.02 -13.91
N PHE A 171 9.42 -7.01 -13.09
CA PHE A 171 8.37 -7.08 -12.07
C PHE A 171 7.17 -6.21 -12.52
N LEU A 172 6.03 -6.89 -12.69
CA LEU A 172 4.62 -6.49 -12.53
C LEU A 172 4.06 -5.25 -13.27
N VAL A 173 3.21 -5.50 -14.28
CA VAL A 173 1.85 -4.92 -14.41
C VAL A 173 0.96 -5.92 -15.15
N LYS A 174 -0.15 -6.37 -14.56
CA LYS A 174 -1.25 -6.99 -15.31
C LYS A 174 -2.00 -5.88 -16.06
N HIS A 175 -1.89 -5.85 -17.39
CA HIS A 175 -2.91 -5.28 -18.27
C HIS A 175 -2.93 -6.08 -19.58
N GLN A 176 -4.14 -6.39 -20.04
CA GLN A 176 -4.42 -7.16 -21.26
C GLN A 176 -3.73 -6.57 -22.51
N GLN A 177 -3.12 -7.48 -23.26
CA GLN A 177 -2.86 -7.50 -24.72
C GLN A 177 -2.29 -6.24 -25.38
N GLN A 178 -1.03 -6.33 -25.82
CA GLN A 178 -0.66 -6.25 -27.24
C GLN A 178 0.80 -6.68 -27.45
N ALA A 179 1.01 -7.38 -28.57
CA ALA A 179 2.19 -8.17 -28.92
C ALA A 179 3.51 -7.38 -29.01
N SER A 180 4.61 -7.98 -28.52
CA SER A 180 5.87 -8.22 -29.25
C SER A 180 7.03 -8.49 -28.25
N GLY A 181 7.60 -9.70 -28.27
CA GLY A 181 8.76 -10.07 -27.43
C GLY A 181 8.97 -11.58 -27.14
N ASN A 182 8.69 -12.48 -28.09
CA ASN A 182 8.69 -13.94 -27.89
C ASN A 182 10.07 -14.62 -27.95
N GLY A 183 11.06 -14.14 -27.19
CA GLY A 183 12.40 -14.74 -27.16
C GLY A 183 12.68 -15.59 -25.92
N GLU A 184 12.69 -14.94 -24.75
CA GLU A 184 13.27 -15.48 -23.52
C GLU A 184 12.23 -16.12 -22.58
N GLU A 185 11.00 -15.59 -22.57
CA GLU A 185 9.89 -16.11 -21.76
C GLU A 185 9.46 -17.52 -22.23
N ALA A 186 9.64 -17.77 -23.53
CA ALA A 186 9.39 -19.07 -24.14
C ALA A 186 10.43 -20.13 -23.74
N SER A 187 11.65 -19.76 -23.35
CA SER A 187 12.72 -20.72 -23.05
C SER A 187 12.54 -21.31 -21.64
N ALA A 188 12.30 -20.47 -20.64
CA ALA A 188 12.10 -20.90 -19.26
C ALA A 188 10.76 -21.65 -19.08
N ALA A 189 9.69 -21.17 -19.71
CA ALA A 189 8.39 -21.84 -19.67
C ALA A 189 8.42 -23.22 -20.36
N LYS A 190 9.16 -23.35 -21.47
CA LYS A 190 9.29 -24.60 -22.21
C LYS A 190 10.18 -25.64 -21.51
N LEU A 191 11.20 -25.19 -20.77
CA LEU A 191 11.99 -26.06 -19.88
C LEU A 191 11.17 -26.55 -18.66
N PHE A 192 10.25 -25.72 -18.16
CA PHE A 192 9.33 -26.09 -17.10
C PHE A 192 8.32 -27.16 -17.56
N GLU A 193 7.79 -27.06 -18.78
CA GLU A 193 6.84 -28.04 -19.34
C GLU A 193 7.47 -29.42 -19.59
N GLN A 194 8.79 -29.51 -19.78
CA GLN A 194 9.49 -30.77 -20.01
C GLN A 194 9.88 -31.53 -18.73
N GLY A 195 9.54 -31.02 -17.54
CA GLY A 195 9.79 -31.67 -16.24
C GLY A 195 11.27 -31.71 -15.79
N SER A 196 12.21 -31.74 -16.73
CA SER A 196 13.66 -31.73 -16.48
C SER A 196 14.18 -30.39 -15.94
N GLY A 197 13.56 -29.27 -16.33
CA GLY A 197 13.98 -27.94 -15.90
C GLY A 197 13.83 -27.73 -14.39
N LEU A 198 12.73 -28.19 -13.81
CA LEU A 198 12.45 -28.03 -12.38
C LEU A 198 13.41 -28.86 -11.51
N GLN A 199 13.73 -30.09 -11.93
CA GLN A 199 14.73 -30.92 -11.27
C GLN A 199 16.13 -30.29 -11.31
N LYS A 200 16.48 -29.64 -12.43
CA LYS A 200 17.74 -28.90 -12.51
C LYS A 200 17.75 -27.71 -11.55
N ILE A 201 16.67 -26.95 -11.45
CA ILE A 201 16.57 -25.82 -10.51
C ILE A 201 16.68 -26.32 -9.06
N LEU A 202 16.06 -27.46 -8.72
CA LEU A 202 16.21 -28.07 -7.39
C LEU A 202 17.67 -28.43 -7.07
N SER A 203 18.42 -28.95 -8.05
CA SER A 203 19.87 -29.19 -7.86
C SER A 203 20.65 -27.90 -7.59
N LEU A 204 20.26 -26.79 -8.20
CA LEU A 204 20.89 -25.48 -7.98
C LEU A 204 20.51 -24.86 -6.63
N LEU A 205 19.33 -25.18 -6.08
CA LEU A 205 18.97 -24.78 -4.72
C LEU A 205 19.82 -25.45 -3.64
N GLY A 206 20.51 -26.54 -3.97
CA GLY A 206 21.48 -27.21 -3.10
C GLY A 206 22.94 -26.88 -3.41
N ALA A 207 23.20 -25.87 -4.25
CA ALA A 207 24.57 -25.46 -4.56
C ALA A 207 25.26 -24.84 -3.34
N GLU A 208 26.58 -25.02 -3.25
CA GLU A 208 27.42 -24.40 -2.20
C GLU A 208 27.62 -22.89 -2.43
N ASP A 209 27.42 -22.43 -3.66
CA ASP A 209 27.52 -21.03 -4.05
C ASP A 209 26.20 -20.29 -3.75
N ASP A 210 26.25 -19.36 -2.79
CA ASP A 210 25.10 -18.57 -2.34
C ASP A 210 24.46 -17.76 -3.49
N ASP A 211 25.27 -17.23 -4.42
CA ASP A 211 24.74 -16.48 -5.57
C ASP A 211 23.96 -17.41 -6.50
N VAL A 212 24.49 -18.60 -6.79
CA VAL A 212 23.79 -19.62 -7.60
C VAL A 212 22.48 -20.03 -6.93
N GLN A 213 22.51 -20.27 -5.62
CA GLN A 213 21.33 -20.62 -4.85
C GLN A 213 20.27 -19.51 -4.90
N ILE A 214 20.65 -18.25 -4.67
CA ILE A 214 19.74 -17.10 -4.75
C ILE A 214 19.14 -16.95 -6.15
N HIS A 215 19.93 -17.13 -7.22
CA HIS A 215 19.40 -17.09 -8.58
C HIS A 215 18.39 -18.21 -8.84
N ALA A 216 18.64 -19.41 -8.34
CA ALA A 216 17.69 -20.51 -8.41
C ALA A 216 16.38 -20.17 -7.67
N VAL A 217 16.44 -19.57 -6.49
CA VAL A 217 15.24 -19.12 -5.76
C VAL A 217 14.48 -18.04 -6.55
N LYS A 218 15.17 -17.07 -7.16
CA LYS A 218 14.54 -16.04 -8.01
C LYS A 218 13.80 -16.66 -9.19
N ILE A 219 14.37 -17.69 -9.83
CA ILE A 219 13.71 -18.43 -10.91
C ILE A 219 12.44 -19.10 -10.38
N ILE A 220 12.50 -19.78 -9.23
CA ILE A 220 11.32 -20.37 -8.59
C ILE A 220 10.26 -19.31 -8.30
N ALA A 221 10.64 -18.16 -7.72
CA ALA A 221 9.72 -17.08 -7.40
C ALA A 221 8.99 -16.58 -8.65
N ASN A 222 9.72 -16.37 -9.75
CA ASN A 222 9.15 -15.95 -11.03
C ASN A 222 8.22 -17.00 -11.62
N LEU A 223 8.61 -18.28 -11.61
CA LEU A 223 7.77 -19.37 -12.12
C LEU A 223 6.49 -19.52 -11.28
N ALA A 224 6.55 -19.29 -9.96
CA ALA A 224 5.42 -19.37 -9.05
C ALA A 224 4.41 -18.22 -9.19
N CYS A 225 4.75 -17.15 -9.92
CA CYS A 225 3.79 -16.09 -10.27
C CYS A 225 2.62 -16.62 -11.11
N GLU A 226 2.86 -17.69 -11.87
CA GLU A 226 1.85 -18.34 -12.70
C GLU A 226 1.11 -19.42 -11.91
N GLU A 227 -0.21 -19.27 -11.76
CA GLU A 227 -1.07 -20.17 -10.97
C GLU A 227 -0.90 -21.65 -11.36
N ARG A 228 -0.83 -21.93 -12.67
CA ARG A 228 -0.66 -23.28 -13.23
C ARG A 228 0.65 -23.99 -12.81
N ASN A 229 1.64 -23.23 -12.33
CA ASN A 229 2.95 -23.76 -11.93
C ASN A 229 3.02 -24.02 -10.42
N GLN A 230 2.27 -23.29 -9.61
CA GLN A 230 2.42 -23.26 -8.14
C GLN A 230 2.35 -24.66 -7.52
N LYS A 231 1.35 -25.46 -7.88
CA LYS A 231 1.19 -26.82 -7.37
C LYS A 231 2.33 -27.74 -7.79
N LYS A 232 2.68 -27.74 -9.08
CA LYS A 232 3.77 -28.57 -9.66
C LYS A 232 5.13 -28.25 -9.04
N ILE A 233 5.40 -26.97 -8.75
CA ILE A 233 6.64 -26.52 -8.09
C ILE A 233 6.76 -27.12 -6.69
N VAL A 234 5.67 -27.13 -5.92
CA VAL A 234 5.65 -27.73 -4.58
C VAL A 234 5.73 -29.26 -4.65
N GLU A 235 5.03 -29.90 -5.58
CA GLU A 235 5.10 -31.35 -5.81
C GLU A 235 6.51 -31.84 -6.16
N ALA A 236 7.32 -30.99 -6.80
CA ALA A 236 8.72 -31.30 -7.08
C ALA A 236 9.64 -31.21 -5.84
N GLY A 237 9.13 -30.75 -4.68
CA GLY A 237 9.87 -30.72 -3.43
C GLY A 237 10.60 -29.41 -3.14
N VAL A 238 10.18 -28.29 -3.75
CA VAL A 238 10.87 -27.00 -3.56
C VAL A 238 10.76 -26.43 -2.13
N LEU A 239 9.75 -26.84 -1.36
CA LEU A 239 9.51 -26.25 -0.03
C LEU A 239 10.67 -26.51 0.93
N THR A 240 11.22 -27.73 0.95
CA THR A 240 12.33 -28.11 1.83
C THR A 240 13.54 -27.18 1.69
N PRO A 241 14.11 -26.96 0.48
CA PRO A 241 15.24 -26.02 0.35
C PRO A 241 14.86 -24.57 0.66
N LEU A 242 13.66 -24.10 0.30
CA LEU A 242 13.24 -22.72 0.63
C LEU A 242 13.13 -22.49 2.14
N LEU A 243 12.57 -23.45 2.88
CA LEU A 243 12.45 -23.37 4.34
C LEU A 243 13.81 -23.55 5.02
N SER A 244 14.70 -24.37 4.47
CA SER A 244 16.09 -24.49 4.93
C SER A 244 16.82 -23.14 4.82
N LEU A 245 16.60 -22.40 3.72
CA LEU A 245 17.17 -21.06 3.55
C LEU A 245 16.69 -20.07 4.61
N LEU A 246 15.39 -20.07 4.93
CA LEU A 246 14.84 -19.22 6.00
C LEU A 246 15.39 -19.57 7.38
N LYS A 247 15.74 -20.85 7.60
CA LYS A 247 16.22 -21.34 8.89
C LYS A 247 17.71 -21.06 9.10
N ASN A 248 18.52 -21.24 8.06
CA ASN A 248 19.97 -21.34 8.18
C ASN A 248 20.71 -20.09 7.68
N SER A 249 20.10 -19.29 6.79
CA SER A 249 20.76 -18.09 6.27
C SER A 249 20.78 -16.98 7.32
N LYS A 250 21.79 -16.12 7.22
CA LYS A 250 21.87 -14.85 7.95
C LYS A 250 21.72 -13.64 7.03
N ASP A 251 21.67 -13.88 5.72
CA ASP A 251 21.56 -12.83 4.72
C ASP A 251 20.08 -12.44 4.51
N GLU A 252 19.79 -11.17 4.77
CA GLU A 252 18.45 -10.63 4.64
C GLU A 252 17.95 -10.65 3.19
N ASN A 253 18.83 -10.55 2.20
CA ASN A 253 18.43 -10.70 0.80
C ASN A 253 17.98 -12.12 0.48
N THR A 254 18.68 -13.14 0.99
CA THR A 254 18.30 -14.55 0.89
C THR A 254 16.93 -14.79 1.51
N HIS A 255 16.68 -14.28 2.73
CA HIS A 255 15.36 -14.34 3.34
C HIS A 255 14.30 -13.69 2.46
N ARG A 256 14.51 -12.45 2.00
CA ARG A 256 13.55 -11.72 1.18
C ARG A 256 13.17 -12.49 -0.09
N VAL A 257 14.15 -13.06 -0.79
CA VAL A 257 13.92 -13.79 -2.04
C VAL A 257 13.22 -15.13 -1.77
N ALA A 258 13.61 -15.86 -0.73
CA ALA A 258 12.96 -17.12 -0.34
C ALA A 258 11.50 -16.89 0.13
N VAL A 259 11.25 -15.85 0.92
CA VAL A 259 9.90 -15.46 1.34
C VAL A 259 9.05 -15.04 0.13
N SER A 260 9.62 -14.33 -0.85
CA SER A 260 8.92 -13.97 -2.09
C SER A 260 8.45 -15.22 -2.86
N ALA A 261 9.32 -16.24 -2.99
CA ALA A 261 8.93 -17.52 -3.58
C ALA A 261 7.80 -18.19 -2.80
N ILE A 262 7.91 -18.28 -1.47
CA ILE A 262 6.89 -18.87 -0.60
C ILE A 262 5.56 -18.11 -0.69
N ALA A 263 5.59 -16.78 -0.74
CA ALA A 263 4.39 -15.96 -0.88
C ALA A 263 3.63 -16.27 -2.17
N ASN A 264 4.33 -16.39 -3.30
CA ASN A 264 3.72 -16.76 -4.58
C ASN A 264 3.15 -18.18 -4.55
N LEU A 265 3.89 -19.14 -3.97
CA LEU A 265 3.41 -20.52 -3.83
C LEU A 265 2.19 -20.63 -2.90
N ALA A 266 2.13 -19.80 -1.87
CA ALA A 266 1.01 -19.74 -0.93
C ALA A 266 -0.28 -19.14 -1.53
N MET A 267 -0.28 -18.67 -2.78
CA MET A 267 -1.53 -18.29 -3.45
C MET A 267 -2.43 -19.50 -3.74
N ASN A 268 -1.87 -20.72 -3.76
CA ASN A 268 -2.62 -21.96 -3.90
C ASN A 268 -2.94 -22.58 -2.53
N GLU A 269 -4.21 -22.93 -2.28
CA GLU A 269 -4.66 -23.47 -0.99
C GLU A 269 -4.00 -24.81 -0.61
N THR A 270 -3.76 -25.70 -1.57
CA THR A 270 -3.09 -26.98 -1.30
C THR A 270 -1.66 -26.74 -0.81
N ASN A 271 -0.96 -25.79 -1.45
CA ASN A 271 0.38 -25.40 -1.04
C ASN A 271 0.41 -24.74 0.33
N GLN A 272 -0.59 -23.94 0.69
CA GLN A 272 -0.68 -23.32 2.03
C GLN A 272 -0.65 -24.39 3.14
N ASN A 273 -1.41 -25.47 2.96
CA ASN A 273 -1.42 -26.59 3.91
C ASN A 273 -0.06 -27.28 4.00
N LEU A 274 0.63 -27.47 2.87
CA LEU A 274 1.98 -28.07 2.84
C LEU A 274 3.05 -27.17 3.45
N ILE A 275 3.00 -25.86 3.16
CA ILE A 275 3.88 -24.85 3.77
C ILE A 275 3.72 -24.87 5.28
N ALA A 276 2.48 -24.85 5.77
CA ALA A 276 2.20 -24.91 7.20
C ALA A 276 2.64 -26.27 7.79
N ALA A 277 2.37 -27.39 7.13
CA ALA A 277 2.79 -28.73 7.57
C ALA A 277 4.30 -28.84 7.80
N GLN A 278 5.11 -28.13 7.00
CA GLN A 278 6.58 -28.11 7.11
C GLN A 278 7.12 -27.00 8.04
N GLY A 279 6.28 -26.36 8.86
CA GLY A 279 6.69 -25.32 9.81
C GLY A 279 6.96 -23.95 9.18
N GLY A 280 6.40 -23.70 7.99
CA GLY A 280 6.61 -22.46 7.26
C GLY A 280 6.08 -21.22 7.99
N ILE A 281 5.01 -21.31 8.78
CA ILE A 281 4.48 -20.15 9.52
C ILE A 281 5.45 -19.76 10.65
N ASN A 282 6.01 -20.75 11.36
CA ASN A 282 7.01 -20.51 12.39
C ASN A 282 8.27 -19.83 11.82
N LEU A 283 8.78 -20.35 10.69
CA LEU A 283 9.96 -19.76 10.04
C LEU A 283 9.71 -18.35 9.53
N LEU A 284 8.55 -18.09 8.92
CA LEU A 284 8.14 -16.73 8.53
C LEU A 284 8.05 -15.79 9.73
N SER A 285 7.54 -16.29 10.87
CA SER A 285 7.44 -15.52 12.11
C SER A 285 8.82 -15.18 12.68
N MET A 286 9.77 -16.12 12.62
CA MET A 286 11.16 -15.88 12.98
C MET A 286 11.82 -14.83 12.08
N VAL A 287 11.60 -14.90 10.76
CA VAL A 287 12.12 -13.89 9.82
C VAL A 287 11.54 -12.50 10.13
N ALA A 288 10.22 -12.40 10.37
CA ALA A 288 9.59 -11.13 10.75
C ALA A 288 10.14 -10.53 12.06
N ALA A 289 10.49 -11.38 13.03
CA ALA A 289 11.03 -10.92 14.32
C ALA A 289 12.46 -10.37 14.21
N ASN A 290 13.24 -10.86 13.24
CA ASN A 290 14.65 -10.51 13.09
C ASN A 290 14.94 -9.53 11.94
N ALA A 291 14.00 -9.31 11.04
CA ALA A 291 14.19 -8.42 9.89
C ALA A 291 14.04 -6.94 10.27
N GLU A 292 14.96 -6.12 9.76
CA GLU A 292 14.91 -4.66 9.90
C GLU A 292 14.47 -4.01 8.58
N ASP A 293 14.75 -4.63 7.43
CA ASP A 293 14.37 -4.14 6.11
C ASP A 293 12.85 -4.16 5.91
N PRO A 294 12.20 -3.01 5.69
CA PRO A 294 10.78 -2.94 5.38
C PRO A 294 10.39 -3.79 4.17
N GLN A 295 11.28 -3.98 3.19
CA GLN A 295 10.98 -4.80 2.03
C GLN A 295 10.90 -6.29 2.38
N THR A 296 11.77 -6.79 3.27
CA THR A 296 11.67 -8.15 3.82
C THR A 296 10.37 -8.33 4.61
N LEU A 297 10.04 -7.39 5.51
CA LEU A 297 8.80 -7.43 6.29
C LEU A 297 7.55 -7.41 5.40
N ARG A 298 7.58 -6.61 4.32
CA ARG A 298 6.50 -6.57 3.32
C ARG A 298 6.32 -7.93 2.65
N MET A 299 7.40 -8.64 2.31
CA MET A 299 7.30 -9.99 1.72
C MET A 299 6.71 -10.98 2.72
N VAL A 300 7.14 -10.93 3.99
CA VAL A 300 6.62 -11.81 5.04
C VAL A 300 5.13 -11.55 5.29
N ALA A 301 4.74 -10.28 5.45
CA ALA A 301 3.33 -9.91 5.57
C ALA A 301 2.51 -10.33 4.34
N GLY A 302 3.11 -10.30 3.15
CA GLY A 302 2.50 -10.81 1.92
C GLY A 302 2.23 -12.32 1.94
N ALA A 303 3.20 -13.11 2.44
CA ALA A 303 3.05 -14.54 2.63
C ALA A 303 1.97 -14.85 3.69
N PHE A 304 2.00 -14.17 4.84
CA PHE A 304 0.95 -14.29 5.85
C PHE A 304 -0.42 -13.93 5.32
N ALA A 305 -0.56 -12.87 4.52
CA ALA A 305 -1.85 -12.51 3.95
C ALA A 305 -2.44 -13.62 3.06
N ASN A 306 -1.60 -14.40 2.38
CA ASN A 306 -2.07 -15.56 1.61
C ASN A 306 -2.44 -16.74 2.53
N LEU A 307 -1.62 -17.02 3.56
CA LEU A 307 -1.84 -18.13 4.51
C LEU A 307 -3.03 -17.90 5.46
N PHE A 308 -3.25 -16.67 5.92
CA PHE A 308 -4.28 -16.29 6.90
C PHE A 308 -5.69 -16.33 6.31
N GLY A 309 -5.79 -16.42 4.99
CA GLY A 309 -7.04 -16.69 4.27
C GLY A 309 -7.48 -18.16 4.30
N ASN A 310 -6.74 -19.05 4.96
CA ASN A 310 -7.06 -20.47 5.07
C ASN A 310 -7.65 -20.80 6.45
N ASP A 311 -8.89 -21.27 6.46
CA ASP A 311 -9.62 -21.62 7.69
C ASP A 311 -9.00 -22.80 8.45
N LYS A 312 -8.42 -23.77 7.74
CA LYS A 312 -7.74 -24.94 8.33
C LYS A 312 -6.46 -24.56 9.08
N LEU A 313 -5.91 -23.38 8.84
CA LEU A 313 -4.62 -22.96 9.40
C LEU A 313 -4.73 -22.07 10.63
N GLN A 314 -5.94 -21.67 11.07
CA GLN A 314 -6.12 -20.67 12.13
C GLN A 314 -5.37 -21.00 13.44
N ILE A 315 -5.55 -22.21 13.97
CA ILE A 315 -4.87 -22.65 15.20
C ILE A 315 -3.34 -22.68 14.99
N LYS A 316 -2.90 -23.20 13.85
CA LYS A 316 -1.47 -23.29 13.52
C LYS A 316 -0.83 -21.91 13.36
N ILE A 317 -1.55 -20.96 12.77
CA ILE A 317 -1.12 -19.55 12.66
C ILE A 317 -0.87 -18.94 14.03
N ARG A 318 -1.76 -19.20 14.99
CA ARG A 318 -1.62 -18.74 16.36
C ARG A 318 -0.44 -19.41 17.06
N ASP A 319 -0.41 -20.74 17.06
CA ASP A 319 0.57 -21.54 17.80
C ASP A 319 2.00 -21.33 17.27
N GLU A 320 2.16 -21.12 15.97
CA GLU A 320 3.46 -20.84 15.35
C GLU A 320 3.86 -19.35 15.40
N GLY A 321 3.07 -18.50 16.08
CA GLY A 321 3.43 -17.11 16.36
C GLY A 321 3.11 -16.11 15.25
N GLY A 322 2.31 -16.48 14.25
CA GLY A 322 1.98 -15.61 13.12
C GLY A 322 1.25 -14.32 13.53
N LEU A 323 0.35 -14.39 14.50
CA LEU A 323 -0.36 -13.20 15.01
C LEU A 323 0.59 -12.25 15.76
N LYS A 324 1.49 -12.80 16.59
CA LYS A 324 2.55 -12.03 17.26
C LYS A 324 3.50 -11.38 16.26
N ALA A 325 3.81 -12.05 15.16
CA ALA A 325 4.63 -11.49 14.09
C ALA A 325 3.93 -10.31 13.40
N LEU A 326 2.62 -10.39 13.12
CA LEU A 326 1.86 -9.23 12.62
C LEU A 326 1.93 -8.05 13.59
N LEU A 327 1.74 -8.30 14.89
CA LEU A 327 1.82 -7.28 15.93
C LEU A 327 3.22 -6.66 16.06
N GLY A 328 4.29 -7.42 15.79
CA GLY A 328 5.64 -6.89 15.67
C GLY A 328 5.77 -5.96 14.45
N MET A 329 5.28 -6.41 13.30
CA MET A 329 5.40 -5.69 12.02
C MET A 329 4.61 -4.38 11.96
N VAL A 330 3.54 -4.21 12.73
CA VAL A 330 2.82 -2.92 12.76
C VAL A 330 3.68 -1.74 13.23
N ARG A 331 4.78 -2.03 13.95
CA ARG A 331 5.76 -1.02 14.38
C ARG A 331 6.62 -0.50 13.23
N CYS A 332 6.70 -1.23 12.12
CA CYS A 332 7.36 -0.77 10.90
C CYS A 332 6.52 0.36 10.29
N ARG A 333 7.01 1.60 10.33
CA ARG A 333 6.30 2.79 9.81
C ARG A 333 6.34 2.89 8.28
N HIS A 334 6.14 1.76 7.59
CA HIS A 334 6.19 1.67 6.13
C HIS A 334 4.80 1.33 5.54
N PRO A 335 4.22 2.20 4.70
CA PRO A 335 2.86 2.02 4.17
C PRO A 335 2.61 0.68 3.46
N ASP A 336 3.60 0.18 2.71
CA ASP A 336 3.46 -1.09 1.99
C ASP A 336 3.41 -2.30 2.94
N VAL A 337 4.13 -2.23 4.07
CA VAL A 337 4.08 -3.26 5.11
C VAL A 337 2.71 -3.23 5.76
N HIS A 338 2.23 -2.05 6.16
CA HIS A 338 0.88 -1.87 6.73
C HIS A 338 -0.23 -2.35 5.79
N THR A 339 -0.09 -2.14 4.48
CA THR A 339 -1.05 -2.63 3.49
C THR A 339 -1.14 -4.16 3.51
N GLN A 340 -0.01 -4.85 3.59
CA GLN A 340 0.01 -6.32 3.65
C GLN A 340 -0.45 -6.85 5.01
N VAL A 341 -0.07 -6.19 6.11
CA VAL A 341 -0.56 -6.53 7.46
C VAL A 341 -2.07 -6.37 7.55
N ALA A 342 -2.62 -5.26 7.06
CA ALA A 342 -4.06 -5.04 7.01
C ALA A 342 -4.75 -6.11 6.15
N ARG A 343 -4.17 -6.49 5.00
CA ARG A 343 -4.68 -7.59 4.17
C ARG A 343 -4.70 -8.93 4.93
N ALA A 344 -3.64 -9.25 5.69
CA ALA A 344 -3.58 -10.46 6.50
C ALA A 344 -4.64 -10.48 7.61
N ILE A 345 -4.81 -9.36 8.32
CA ILE A 345 -5.84 -9.20 9.35
C ILE A 345 -7.24 -9.36 8.76
N ALA A 346 -7.52 -8.71 7.62
CA ALA A 346 -8.82 -8.79 6.95
C ALA A 346 -9.15 -10.22 6.52
N ASN A 347 -8.16 -10.93 5.96
CA ASN A 347 -8.32 -12.32 5.55
C ASN A 347 -8.57 -13.24 6.75
N PHE A 348 -7.82 -13.05 7.84
CA PHE A 348 -8.00 -13.83 9.06
C PHE A 348 -9.39 -13.62 9.69
N ALA A 349 -9.80 -12.37 9.88
CA ALA A 349 -11.13 -12.02 10.43
C ALA A 349 -12.26 -12.60 9.57
N LYS A 350 -12.12 -12.53 8.24
CA LYS A 350 -13.07 -13.14 7.30
C LYS A 350 -13.13 -14.65 7.44
N CYS A 351 -11.99 -15.31 7.64
CA CYS A 351 -11.93 -16.77 7.79
C CYS A 351 -12.49 -17.24 9.13
N GLU A 352 -12.18 -16.56 10.24
CA GLU A 352 -12.82 -16.85 11.52
C GLU A 352 -14.35 -16.74 11.39
N SER A 353 -14.83 -15.67 10.72
CA SER A 353 -16.26 -15.41 10.56
C SER A 353 -16.97 -16.53 9.80
N LYS A 354 -16.33 -17.10 8.76
CA LYS A 354 -16.86 -18.25 8.03
C LYS A 354 -16.90 -19.51 8.90
N ALA A 355 -15.85 -19.81 9.66
CA ALA A 355 -15.78 -20.99 10.50
C ALA A 355 -16.89 -21.01 11.56
N SER A 356 -17.25 -19.84 12.10
CA SER A 356 -18.36 -19.72 13.04
C SER A 356 -19.74 -19.94 12.41
N THR A 357 -19.96 -19.44 11.19
CA THR A 357 -21.22 -19.72 10.47
C THR A 357 -21.41 -21.20 10.15
N GLN A 358 -20.33 -22.00 10.16
CA GLN A 358 -20.36 -23.45 9.95
C GLN A 358 -20.50 -24.27 11.25
N GLY A 359 -20.87 -23.64 12.37
CA GLY A 359 -21.19 -24.34 13.62
C GLY A 359 -19.99 -24.62 14.52
N THR A 360 -18.79 -24.14 14.18
CA THR A 360 -17.66 -24.13 15.12
C THR A 360 -17.86 -22.97 16.09
N LYS A 361 -17.98 -23.25 17.39
CA LYS A 361 -18.15 -22.19 18.41
C LYS A 361 -16.86 -21.39 18.55
N VAL A 362 -16.70 -20.34 17.76
CA VAL A 362 -15.64 -19.34 17.94
C VAL A 362 -16.10 -18.40 19.04
N GLU A 363 -15.49 -18.50 20.22
CA GLU A 363 -15.86 -17.66 21.37
C GLU A 363 -15.37 -16.23 21.16
N ARG A 364 -14.07 -16.01 20.99
CA ARG A 364 -13.49 -14.67 20.82
C ARG A 364 -12.45 -14.73 19.70
N SER A 365 -12.44 -13.72 18.82
CA SER A 365 -11.46 -13.67 17.73
C SER A 365 -10.03 -13.65 18.28
N LEU A 366 -9.16 -14.45 17.68
CA LEU A 366 -7.75 -14.51 18.06
C LEU A 366 -7.04 -13.19 17.78
N LEU A 367 -7.53 -12.37 16.85
CA LEU A 367 -7.02 -11.01 16.60
C LEU A 367 -7.25 -10.09 17.81
N ILE A 368 -8.35 -10.29 18.55
CA ILE A 368 -8.63 -9.53 19.77
C ILE A 368 -7.83 -10.10 20.94
N VAL A 369 -7.69 -11.43 21.02
CA VAL A 369 -6.91 -12.09 22.08
C VAL A 369 -5.42 -11.73 22.00
N ASP A 370 -4.87 -11.60 20.79
CA ASP A 370 -3.46 -11.25 20.57
C ASP A 370 -3.24 -9.74 20.31
N ASP A 371 -4.08 -8.88 20.90
CA ASP A 371 -3.91 -7.41 20.97
C ASP A 371 -3.78 -6.66 19.62
N LEU A 372 -4.37 -7.17 18.53
CA LEU A 372 -4.39 -6.46 17.25
C LEU A 372 -5.54 -5.43 17.15
N LEU A 373 -6.57 -5.53 17.99
CA LEU A 373 -7.74 -4.64 17.95
C LEU A 373 -7.38 -3.14 18.04
N PRO A 374 -6.50 -2.66 18.95
CA PRO A 374 -6.14 -1.24 19.01
C PRO A 374 -5.55 -0.73 17.69
N TRP A 375 -4.69 -1.52 17.05
CA TRP A 375 -4.10 -1.13 15.76
C TRP A 375 -5.14 -1.14 14.64
N ILE A 376 -6.07 -2.11 14.64
CA ILE A 376 -7.20 -2.15 13.71
C ILE A 376 -8.03 -0.87 13.83
N VAL A 377 -8.43 -0.48 15.04
CA VAL A 377 -9.23 0.74 15.26
C VAL A 377 -8.48 1.99 14.82
N GLN A 378 -7.20 2.12 15.19
CA GLN A 378 -6.37 3.26 14.79
C GLN A 378 -6.25 3.43 13.27
N ASN A 379 -6.33 2.33 12.51
CA ASN A 379 -6.18 2.33 11.05
C ASN A 379 -7.51 2.26 10.28
N ALA A 380 -8.64 2.33 10.98
CA ALA A 380 -9.97 2.27 10.36
C ALA A 380 -10.22 3.44 9.39
N ASN A 381 -9.65 4.62 9.67
CA ASN A 381 -9.69 5.79 8.81
C ASN A 381 -8.31 6.16 8.23
N ASN A 382 -7.48 5.16 7.90
CA ASN A 382 -6.12 5.39 7.39
C ASN A 382 -6.13 6.16 6.05
N GLU A 383 -5.18 7.07 5.82
CA GLU A 383 -5.08 7.85 4.58
C GLU A 383 -4.85 6.97 3.33
N VAL A 384 -4.14 5.85 3.49
CA VAL A 384 -3.90 4.87 2.43
C VAL A 384 -5.17 4.06 2.20
N SER A 385 -5.78 4.24 1.03
CA SER A 385 -7.06 3.64 0.66
C SER A 385 -7.08 2.11 0.79
N LEU A 386 -5.97 1.43 0.49
CA LEU A 386 -5.85 -0.02 0.60
C LEU A 386 -5.83 -0.49 2.07
N VAL A 387 -5.07 0.19 2.94
CA VAL A 387 -5.06 -0.10 4.39
C VAL A 387 -6.46 0.08 4.95
N ARG A 388 -7.06 1.26 4.70
CA ARG A 388 -8.42 1.58 5.13
C ARG A 388 -9.39 0.49 4.73
N ARG A 389 -9.46 0.15 3.43
CA ARG A 389 -10.36 -0.87 2.90
C ARG A 389 -10.22 -2.22 3.61
N HIS A 390 -9.00 -2.69 3.83
CA HIS A 390 -8.76 -3.97 4.48
C HIS A 390 -9.21 -3.93 5.95
N ILE A 391 -8.94 -2.83 6.65
CA ILE A 391 -9.37 -2.65 8.04
C ILE A 391 -10.88 -2.54 8.18
N GLU A 392 -11.56 -1.83 7.28
CA GLU A 392 -13.03 -1.77 7.28
C GLU A 392 -13.64 -3.17 7.13
N ILE A 393 -13.09 -4.00 6.23
CA ILE A 393 -13.49 -5.41 6.08
C ILE A 393 -13.24 -6.20 7.37
N ALA A 394 -12.07 -6.03 8.00
CA ALA A 394 -11.74 -6.70 9.25
C ALA A 394 -12.73 -6.34 10.37
N LEU A 395 -13.02 -5.04 10.56
CA LEU A 395 -13.98 -4.57 11.55
C LEU A 395 -15.36 -5.17 11.34
N CYS A 396 -15.86 -5.17 10.11
CA CYS A 396 -17.14 -5.78 9.79
C CYS A 396 -17.18 -7.28 10.15
N HIS A 397 -16.12 -8.04 9.83
CA HIS A 397 -16.08 -9.46 10.15
C HIS A 397 -15.90 -9.75 11.63
N LEU A 398 -15.11 -8.95 12.36
CA LEU A 398 -14.96 -9.07 13.81
C LEU A 398 -16.27 -8.77 14.53
N ALA A 399 -17.04 -7.80 14.03
CA ALA A 399 -18.31 -7.40 14.63
C ALA A 399 -19.45 -8.43 14.45
N LYS A 400 -19.28 -9.41 13.55
CA LYS A 400 -20.26 -10.50 13.40
C LYS A 400 -20.32 -11.43 14.60
N PHE A 401 -19.28 -11.46 15.42
CA PHE A 401 -19.24 -12.28 16.62
C PHE A 401 -19.74 -11.48 17.81
N GLU A 402 -20.80 -11.96 18.45
CA GLU A 402 -21.37 -11.32 19.62
C GLU A 402 -20.35 -11.22 20.77
N ALA A 403 -19.55 -12.24 20.98
CA ALA A 403 -18.56 -12.27 22.05
C ALA A 403 -17.34 -11.34 21.81
N ASN A 404 -17.19 -10.76 20.62
CA ASN A 404 -16.24 -9.67 20.38
C ASN A 404 -16.82 -8.28 20.75
N ALA A 405 -18.14 -8.16 20.91
CA ALA A 405 -18.81 -6.88 20.96
C ALA A 405 -18.35 -6.02 22.14
N ILE A 406 -18.14 -6.62 23.31
CA ILE A 406 -17.68 -5.89 24.51
C ILE A 406 -16.31 -5.24 24.25
N ASP A 407 -15.33 -6.02 23.78
CA ASP A 407 -14.00 -5.50 23.49
C ASP A 407 -14.03 -4.43 22.40
N MET A 408 -14.82 -4.66 21.34
CA MET A 408 -15.00 -3.71 20.23
C MET A 408 -15.66 -2.40 20.66
N ILE A 409 -16.65 -2.44 21.56
CA ILE A 409 -17.27 -1.24 22.12
C ILE A 409 -16.24 -0.50 22.99
N SER A 410 -15.60 -1.20 23.93
CA SER A 410 -14.61 -0.58 24.83
C SER A 410 -13.38 -0.04 24.10
N GLY A 411 -12.98 -0.67 22.99
CA GLY A 411 -11.83 -0.30 22.18
C GLY A 411 -12.12 0.79 21.13
N GLY A 412 -13.35 1.33 21.10
CA GLY A 412 -13.75 2.38 20.14
C GLY A 412 -14.05 1.89 18.72
N ALA A 413 -13.99 0.57 18.47
CA ALA A 413 -14.25 -0.01 17.16
C ALA A 413 -15.70 0.20 16.69
N MET A 414 -16.65 0.28 17.62
CA MET A 414 -18.06 0.55 17.29
C MET A 414 -18.25 1.90 16.59
N GLY A 415 -17.57 2.96 17.06
CA GLY A 415 -17.65 4.29 16.45
C GLY A 415 -17.11 4.28 15.02
N GLU A 416 -15.99 3.59 14.80
CA GLU A 416 -15.45 3.37 13.47
C GLU A 416 -16.39 2.54 12.59
N LEU A 417 -17.04 1.51 13.13
CA LEU A 417 -18.00 0.70 12.36
C LEU A 417 -19.22 1.52 11.92
N VAL A 418 -19.72 2.42 12.77
CA VAL A 418 -20.79 3.37 12.40
C VAL A 418 -20.30 4.36 11.33
N ARG A 419 -19.07 4.85 11.40
CA ARG A 419 -18.48 5.67 10.34
C ARG A 419 -18.40 4.89 9.03
N VAL A 420 -17.90 3.66 9.07
CA VAL A 420 -17.79 2.77 7.90
C VAL A 420 -19.15 2.55 7.24
N SER A 421 -20.21 2.39 8.03
CA SER A 421 -21.57 2.19 7.53
C SER A 421 -22.13 3.38 6.73
N ARG A 422 -21.58 4.59 6.92
CA ARG A 422 -21.99 5.84 6.25
C ARG A 422 -21.01 6.29 5.18
N ASP A 423 -19.71 6.25 5.51
CA ASP A 423 -18.67 6.99 4.79
C ASP A 423 -17.69 6.10 4.02
N SER A 424 -17.76 4.75 4.17
CA SER A 424 -16.87 3.87 3.40
C SER A 424 -17.06 4.13 1.90
N SER A 425 -15.98 4.11 1.12
CA SER A 425 -16.04 4.36 -0.32
C SER A 425 -16.68 3.22 -1.11
N ARG A 426 -16.86 2.04 -0.49
CA ARG A 426 -17.42 0.85 -1.13
C ARG A 426 -18.79 0.49 -0.55
N GLU A 427 -19.80 0.40 -1.41
CA GLU A 427 -21.18 0.10 -0.99
C GLU A 427 -21.32 -1.27 -0.33
N ASP A 428 -20.61 -2.30 -0.83
CA ASP A 428 -20.63 -3.63 -0.22
C ASP A 428 -20.13 -3.62 1.24
N ILE A 429 -19.14 -2.79 1.54
CA ILE A 429 -18.61 -2.61 2.90
C ILE A 429 -19.60 -1.82 3.76
N ARG A 430 -20.22 -0.75 3.23
CA ARG A 430 -21.26 0.02 3.94
C ARG A 430 -22.44 -0.87 4.34
N ILE A 431 -22.95 -1.66 3.40
CA ILE A 431 -24.05 -2.60 3.64
C ILE A 431 -23.65 -3.61 4.73
N LEU A 432 -22.48 -4.23 4.59
CA LEU A 432 -21.99 -5.22 5.56
C LEU A 432 -21.86 -4.62 6.98
N ALA A 433 -21.37 -3.38 7.09
CA ALA A 433 -21.28 -2.68 8.38
C ALA A 433 -22.67 -2.42 8.97
N ARG A 434 -23.62 -1.93 8.15
CA ARG A 434 -25.02 -1.68 8.59
C ARG A 434 -25.68 -2.96 9.08
N GLU A 435 -25.62 -4.03 8.29
CA GLU A 435 -26.17 -5.34 8.63
C GLU A 435 -25.57 -5.88 9.94
N THR A 436 -24.26 -5.74 10.12
CA THR A 436 -23.58 -6.25 11.32
C THR A 436 -23.95 -5.47 12.58
N LEU A 437 -24.09 -4.14 12.48
CA LEU A 437 -24.53 -3.29 13.59
C LEU A 437 -25.98 -3.58 14.03
N ILE A 438 -26.84 -3.98 13.10
CA ILE A 438 -28.25 -4.31 13.37
C ILE A 438 -28.38 -5.75 13.91
N SER A 439 -27.68 -6.70 13.30
CA SER A 439 -27.80 -8.13 13.63
C SER A 439 -27.14 -8.51 14.96
N ASN A 440 -26.12 -7.77 15.40
CA ASN A 440 -25.47 -8.02 16.68
C ASN A 440 -26.22 -7.31 17.82
N PRO A 441 -26.80 -8.06 18.80
CA PRO A 441 -27.64 -7.48 19.85
C PRO A 441 -26.94 -6.42 20.71
N ALA A 442 -25.64 -6.62 21.00
CA ALA A 442 -24.87 -5.70 21.83
C ALA A 442 -24.64 -4.35 21.12
N PHE A 443 -24.28 -4.37 19.83
CA PHE A 443 -24.16 -3.12 19.06
C PHE A 443 -25.51 -2.44 18.88
N HIS A 444 -26.57 -3.19 18.56
CA HIS A 444 -27.91 -2.63 18.39
C HIS A 444 -28.46 -1.99 19.68
N ALA A 445 -28.24 -2.62 20.83
CA ALA A 445 -28.59 -2.04 22.13
C ALA A 445 -27.82 -0.73 22.40
N GLN A 446 -26.51 -0.73 22.14
CA GLN A 446 -25.66 0.44 22.36
C GLN A 446 -26.00 1.61 21.41
N ILE A 447 -26.38 1.34 20.15
CA ILE A 447 -26.84 2.36 19.19
C ILE A 447 -28.09 3.06 19.73
N ARG A 448 -29.09 2.27 20.18
CA ARG A 448 -30.34 2.80 20.73
C ARG A 448 -30.11 3.64 21.99
N HIS A 449 -29.17 3.23 22.84
CA HIS A 449 -28.82 3.98 24.05
C HIS A 449 -28.07 5.29 23.74
N SER A 450 -27.20 5.29 22.73
CA SER A 450 -26.29 6.42 22.43
C SER A 450 -26.86 7.43 21.43
N GLY A 451 -28.06 7.20 20.88
CA GLY A 451 -28.67 8.09 19.88
C GLY A 451 -27.88 8.22 18.57
N LEU A 452 -27.05 7.24 18.24
CA LEU A 452 -26.25 7.25 17.01
C LEU A 452 -27.15 6.99 15.79
N ASN A 453 -27.42 8.03 14.99
CA ASN A 453 -28.28 7.94 13.80
C ASN A 453 -27.66 7.06 12.69
N MET A 454 -27.96 5.77 12.66
CA MET A 454 -27.74 4.95 11.46
C MET A 454 -28.63 5.54 10.34
N VAL A 455 -28.06 6.37 9.45
CA VAL A 455 -28.85 6.98 8.36
C VAL A 455 -29.42 5.85 7.50
N GLU A 456 -30.74 5.94 7.27
CA GLU A 456 -31.60 4.94 6.58
C GLU A 456 -31.00 4.42 5.28
#